data_AF-A0A4Y6PS51-F1
#
_entry.id   AF-A0A4Y6PS51-F1
#
_cell.length_a   1.000
_cell.length_b   1.000
_cell.length_c   1.000
_cell.angle_alpha   90.00
_cell.angle_beta   90.00
_cell.angle_gamma   90.00
#
_symmetry.space_group_name_H-M   'P 1'
#
loop_
_entity.id
_entity.type
_entity.pdbx_description
1 polymer ?
#
loop_
_entity_poly.entity_id
_entity_poly.type
_entity_poly.pdbx_seq_one_letter_code
_entity_poly.pdbx_strand_id
1 'polypeptide(L)'
;MPTNHLETLAPTLTTLDAADVHAPAGMPIATILAEADDLAVLTRKDQIRQRLLGVGIDPARLDLLPVAVGACRQAQAQWVQARYGTRTQADLELIARADELRSNGLRAGRWNLRRDRRARATLDMITEGDDQDDLVQDLHELASLVDDNLAAFASDQSFDASTFIDEALQLAQQLSTANAEYAARMSPDQAKDLRDRAFTLLDDLVGELREAGRYAYHDDKAMRRKFTSAYWRRHNHDEPLSDPPMPTADDVNDGVDEPAADPV
;
A
#
# COMPACT_ATOMS: atom_id res chain seq x y z
N MET A 1 -0.99 -21.89 8.47
CA MET A 1 -1.51 -20.76 7.68
C MET A 1 -1.21 -19.48 8.44
N PRO A 2 -0.61 -18.44 7.83
CA PRO A 2 -0.45 -17.14 8.50
C PRO A 2 -1.83 -16.58 8.86
N THR A 3 -2.01 -16.15 10.11
CA THR A 3 -3.27 -15.56 10.57
C THR A 3 -3.57 -14.26 9.80
N ASN A 4 -4.73 -14.18 9.16
CA ASN A 4 -5.17 -12.98 8.46
C ASN A 4 -5.84 -12.01 9.45
N HIS A 5 -5.01 -11.25 10.18
CA HIS A 5 -5.47 -10.29 11.20
C HIS A 5 -6.32 -9.16 10.61
N LEU A 6 -6.01 -8.72 9.38
CA LEU A 6 -6.75 -7.67 8.69
C LEU A 6 -8.17 -8.12 8.34
N GLU A 7 -8.33 -9.34 7.84
CA GLU A 7 -9.66 -9.93 7.58
C GLU A 7 -10.46 -10.11 8.88
N THR A 8 -9.78 -10.50 9.97
CA THR A 8 -10.41 -10.63 11.30
C THR A 8 -10.97 -9.30 11.80
N LEU A 9 -10.28 -8.18 11.53
CA LEU A 9 -10.69 -6.85 11.99
C LEU A 9 -11.50 -6.05 10.95
N ALA A 10 -11.71 -6.57 9.74
CA ALA A 10 -12.44 -5.86 8.70
C ALA A 10 -13.83 -5.33 9.15
N PRO A 11 -14.65 -6.08 9.91
CA PRO A 11 -15.93 -5.56 10.43
C PRO A 11 -15.72 -4.38 11.38
N THR A 12 -14.70 -4.42 12.24
CA THR A 12 -14.39 -3.32 13.15
C THR A 12 -13.91 -2.10 12.39
N LEU A 13 -12.98 -2.26 11.44
CA LEU A 13 -12.39 -1.15 10.69
C LEU A 13 -13.40 -0.41 9.80
N THR A 14 -14.37 -1.13 9.26
CA THR A 14 -15.43 -0.55 8.41
C THR A 14 -16.49 0.22 9.20
N THR A 15 -16.60 0.00 10.52
CA THR A 15 -17.53 0.74 11.39
C THR A 15 -16.97 2.04 11.95
N LEU A 16 -15.65 2.28 11.83
CA LEU A 16 -15.04 3.56 12.19
C LEU A 16 -15.61 4.68 11.30
N ASP A 17 -16.03 5.79 11.92
CA ASP A 17 -16.46 6.96 11.18
C ASP A 17 -15.27 7.53 10.39
N ALA A 18 -15.50 7.91 9.12
CA ALA A 18 -14.47 8.51 8.29
C ALA A 18 -13.93 9.82 8.87
N ALA A 19 -14.72 10.52 9.72
CA ALA A 19 -14.28 11.73 10.41
C ALA A 19 -13.22 11.47 11.50
N ASP A 20 -13.21 10.27 12.09
CA ASP A 20 -12.27 9.88 13.16
C ASP A 20 -11.00 9.23 12.60
N VAL A 21 -11.03 8.82 11.32
CA VAL A 21 -9.89 8.20 10.64
C VAL A 21 -8.80 9.23 10.41
N HIS A 22 -7.60 8.92 10.88
CA HIS A 22 -6.43 9.76 10.71
C HIS A 22 -5.22 8.96 10.26
N ALA A 23 -4.24 9.66 9.69
CA ALA A 23 -2.98 9.08 9.25
C ALA A 23 -1.90 9.25 10.34
N PRO A 24 -0.83 8.43 10.32
CA PRO A 24 0.33 8.61 11.20
C PRO A 24 0.89 10.03 11.13
N ALA A 25 0.85 10.74 12.25
CA ALA A 25 1.33 12.11 12.35
C ALA A 25 2.80 12.14 12.80
N GLY A 26 3.71 12.48 11.89
CA GLY A 26 5.12 12.77 12.20
C GLY A 26 6.01 11.56 12.55
N MET A 27 5.45 10.43 12.97
CA MET A 27 6.21 9.19 13.20
C MET A 27 6.08 8.22 12.01
N PRO A 28 7.18 7.63 11.51
CA PRO A 28 7.12 6.57 10.50
C PRO A 28 6.31 5.35 10.98
N ILE A 29 5.44 4.83 10.13
CA ILE A 29 4.56 3.69 10.50
C ILE A 29 5.33 2.44 10.93
N ALA A 30 6.51 2.19 10.34
CA ALA A 30 7.38 1.08 10.76
C ALA A 30 7.84 1.23 12.22
N THR A 31 8.08 2.46 12.68
CA THR A 31 8.44 2.75 14.07
C THR A 31 7.23 2.59 14.99
N ILE A 32 6.05 3.05 14.59
CA ILE A 32 4.80 2.85 15.34
C ILE A 32 4.54 1.36 15.56
N LEU A 33 4.61 0.55 14.49
CA LEU A 33 4.42 -0.90 14.54
C LEU A 33 5.43 -1.58 15.46
N ALA A 34 6.70 -1.17 15.42
CA ALA A 34 7.74 -1.72 16.30
C ALA A 34 7.47 -1.39 17.78
N GLU A 35 7.12 -0.13 18.08
CA GLU A 35 6.79 0.26 19.47
C GLU A 35 5.50 -0.41 19.97
N ALA A 36 4.53 -0.66 19.09
CA ALA A 36 3.30 -1.36 19.44
C ALA A 36 3.54 -2.86 19.68
N ASP A 37 4.43 -3.51 18.92
CA ASP A 37 4.87 -4.88 19.19
C ASP A 37 5.58 -4.99 20.55
N ASP A 38 6.50 -4.07 20.85
CA ASP A 38 7.17 -4.01 22.14
C ASP A 38 6.15 -3.88 23.29
N LEU A 39 5.13 -3.05 23.11
CA LEU A 39 4.04 -2.88 24.07
C LEU A 39 3.19 -4.17 24.18
N ALA A 40 2.89 -4.85 23.07
CA ALA A 40 2.16 -6.12 23.08
C ALA A 40 2.92 -7.22 23.83
N VAL A 41 4.24 -7.29 23.65
CA VAL A 41 5.10 -8.22 24.41
C VAL A 41 5.14 -7.84 25.89
N LEU A 42 5.23 -6.54 26.21
CA LEU A 42 5.28 -6.06 27.59
C LEU A 42 3.98 -6.39 28.34
N THR A 43 2.84 -6.08 27.74
CA THR A 43 1.50 -6.22 28.35
C THR A 43 1.06 -7.67 28.51
N ARG A 44 1.68 -8.62 27.80
CA ARG A 44 1.47 -10.07 27.99
C ARG A 44 2.08 -10.64 29.26
N LYS A 45 3.04 -9.95 29.90
CA LYS A 45 3.65 -10.43 31.14
C LYS A 45 2.62 -10.39 32.26
N ASP A 46 2.37 -11.52 32.93
CA ASP A 46 1.29 -11.67 33.92
C ASP A 46 1.22 -10.52 34.93
N GLN A 47 2.35 -10.18 35.56
CA GLN A 47 2.40 -9.08 36.54
C GLN A 47 1.96 -7.74 35.95
N ILE A 48 2.36 -7.46 34.71
CA ILE A 48 2.03 -6.20 34.02
C ILE A 48 0.56 -6.22 33.61
N ARG A 49 0.12 -7.33 33.02
CA ARG A 49 -1.27 -7.55 32.63
C ARG A 49 -2.21 -7.32 33.81
N GLN A 50 -1.96 -7.99 34.93
CA GLN A 50 -2.80 -7.88 36.14
C GLN A 50 -2.84 -6.45 36.68
N ARG A 51 -1.72 -5.71 36.61
CA ARG A 51 -1.70 -4.32 37.06
C ARG A 51 -2.49 -3.38 36.15
N LEU A 52 -2.45 -3.61 34.83
CA LEU A 52 -3.26 -2.87 33.87
C LEU A 52 -4.76 -3.16 34.04
N LEU A 53 -5.13 -4.42 34.25
CA LEU A 53 -6.50 -4.80 34.61
C LEU A 53 -6.95 -4.12 35.92
N GLY A 54 -6.05 -4.04 36.91
CA GLY A 54 -6.33 -3.39 38.19
C GLY A 54 -6.59 -1.89 38.11
N VAL A 55 -6.15 -1.21 37.03
CA VAL A 55 -6.46 0.21 36.78
C VAL A 55 -7.63 0.41 35.81
N GLY A 56 -8.35 -0.65 35.46
CA GLY A 56 -9.58 -0.58 34.68
C GLY A 56 -9.44 -0.79 33.17
N ILE A 57 -8.28 -1.27 32.67
CA ILE A 57 -8.17 -1.67 31.26
C ILE A 57 -9.02 -2.91 31.02
N ASP A 58 -9.83 -2.86 29.96
CA ASP A 58 -10.61 -4.00 29.50
C ASP A 58 -9.66 -5.12 29.00
N PRO A 59 -9.77 -6.37 29.52
CA PRO A 59 -8.98 -7.51 29.03
C PRO A 59 -9.08 -7.71 27.52
N ALA A 60 -10.22 -7.41 26.89
CA ALA A 60 -10.41 -7.54 25.45
C ALA A 60 -9.45 -6.63 24.67
N ARG A 61 -9.11 -5.44 25.19
CA ARG A 61 -8.19 -4.50 24.53
C ARG A 61 -6.74 -4.98 24.57
N LEU A 62 -6.34 -5.63 25.66
CA LEU A 62 -5.03 -6.26 25.79
C LEU A 62 -4.87 -7.42 24.80
N ASP A 63 -5.94 -8.19 24.59
CA ASP A 63 -5.96 -9.31 23.66
C ASP A 63 -6.07 -8.85 22.19
N LEU A 64 -6.71 -7.70 21.96
CA LEU A 64 -6.87 -7.07 20.65
C LEU A 64 -5.56 -6.45 20.13
N LEU A 65 -4.73 -5.88 21.00
CA LEU A 65 -3.49 -5.19 20.59
C LEU A 65 -2.63 -5.98 19.57
N PRO A 66 -2.23 -7.25 19.80
CA PRO A 66 -1.42 -7.98 18.82
C PRO A 66 -2.14 -8.21 17.48
N VAL A 67 -3.47 -8.34 17.49
CA VAL A 67 -4.28 -8.47 16.28
C VAL A 67 -4.30 -7.15 15.52
N ALA A 68 -4.47 -6.02 16.23
CA ALA A 68 -4.44 -4.68 15.63
C ALA A 68 -3.07 -4.35 15.02
N VAL A 69 -1.96 -4.73 15.66
CA VAL A 69 -0.61 -4.60 15.08
C VAL A 69 -0.48 -5.41 13.79
N GLY A 70 -0.94 -6.67 13.80
CA GLY A 70 -0.94 -7.53 12.62
C GLY A 70 -1.77 -6.96 11.47
N ALA A 71 -2.97 -6.46 11.75
CA ALA A 71 -3.86 -5.85 10.77
C ALA A 71 -3.26 -4.58 10.17
N CYS A 72 -2.73 -3.67 11.00
CA CYS A 72 -2.08 -2.44 10.53
C CYS A 72 -0.85 -2.74 9.66
N ARG A 73 -0.05 -3.76 10.01
CA ARG A 73 1.07 -4.23 9.18
C ARG A 73 0.61 -4.76 7.82
N GLN A 74 -0.45 -5.57 7.80
CA GLN A 74 -1.02 -6.12 6.57
C GLN A 74 -1.61 -5.01 5.68
N ALA A 75 -2.34 -4.06 6.26
CA ALA A 75 -2.89 -2.92 5.53
C ALA A 75 -1.79 -2.00 4.98
N GLN A 76 -0.70 -1.77 5.73
CA GLN A 76 0.48 -1.06 5.25
C GLN A 76 1.12 -1.77 4.05
N ALA A 77 1.24 -3.09 4.09
CA ALA A 77 1.76 -3.85 2.96
C ALA A 77 0.85 -3.74 1.73
N GLN A 78 -0.47 -3.84 1.90
CA GLN A 78 -1.43 -3.65 0.82
C GLN A 78 -1.35 -2.24 0.22
N TRP A 79 -1.21 -1.20 1.04
CA TRP A 79 -1.03 0.16 0.54
C TRP A 79 0.27 0.36 -0.24
N VAL A 80 1.38 -0.22 0.23
CA VAL A 80 2.66 -0.20 -0.52
C VAL A 80 2.51 -0.91 -1.87
N GLN A 81 1.84 -2.07 -1.90
CA GLN A 81 1.57 -2.80 -3.14
C GLN A 81 0.62 -2.04 -4.07
N ALA A 82 -0.44 -1.41 -3.55
CA ALA A 82 -1.34 -0.61 -4.39
C ALA A 82 -0.65 0.66 -4.92
N ARG A 83 0.20 1.30 -4.11
CA ARG A 83 0.87 2.56 -4.45
C ARG A 83 2.04 2.39 -5.41
N TYR A 84 2.82 1.31 -5.27
CA TYR A 84 4.05 1.09 -6.02
C TYR A 84 4.07 -0.21 -6.81
N GLY A 85 3.08 -1.08 -6.64
CA GLY A 85 3.01 -2.36 -7.33
C GLY A 85 2.65 -2.15 -8.79
N THR A 86 3.66 -2.22 -9.64
CA THR A 86 3.45 -2.36 -11.08
C THR A 86 3.06 -3.80 -11.41
N ARG A 87 2.82 -4.07 -12.70
CA ARG A 87 2.87 -5.44 -13.20
C ARG A 87 4.19 -6.10 -12.82
N THR A 88 4.14 -7.39 -12.52
CA THR A 88 5.34 -8.17 -12.18
C THR A 88 6.21 -8.35 -13.42
N GLN A 89 7.48 -8.70 -13.24
CA GLN A 89 8.36 -9.04 -14.36
C GLN A 89 7.81 -10.19 -15.21
N ALA A 90 7.17 -11.18 -14.55
CA ALA A 90 6.51 -12.28 -15.25
C ALA A 90 5.32 -11.81 -16.10
N ASP A 91 4.53 -10.85 -15.61
CA ASP A 91 3.44 -10.25 -16.38
C ASP A 91 3.98 -9.51 -17.61
N LEU A 92 5.08 -8.76 -17.46
CA LEU A 92 5.71 -8.04 -18.56
C LEU A 92 6.28 -8.99 -19.62
N GLU A 93 6.92 -10.09 -19.20
CA GLU A 93 7.42 -11.14 -20.10
C GLU A 93 6.27 -11.85 -20.83
N LEU A 94 5.16 -12.09 -20.14
CA LEU A 94 3.96 -12.67 -20.74
C LEU A 94 3.37 -11.76 -21.83
N ILE A 95 3.25 -10.46 -21.55
CA ILE A 95 2.80 -9.45 -22.51
C ILE A 95 3.73 -9.42 -23.73
N ALA A 96 5.05 -9.36 -23.51
CA ALA A 96 6.02 -9.32 -24.61
C ALA A 96 5.93 -10.56 -25.51
N ARG A 97 5.75 -11.75 -24.93
CA ARG A 97 5.57 -13.00 -25.70
C ARG A 97 4.29 -13.00 -26.51
N ALA A 98 3.19 -12.51 -25.93
CA ALA A 98 1.92 -12.38 -26.63
C ALA A 98 2.00 -11.38 -27.80
N ASP A 99 2.67 -10.24 -27.60
CA ASP A 99 2.91 -9.25 -28.66
C ASP A 99 3.74 -9.82 -29.82
N GLU A 100 4.79 -10.60 -29.49
CA GLU A 100 5.61 -11.27 -30.50
C GLU A 100 4.79 -12.31 -31.27
N LEU A 101 3.97 -13.10 -30.57
CA LEU A 101 3.10 -14.11 -31.20
C LEU A 101 2.06 -13.44 -32.09
N ARG A 102 1.37 -12.38 -31.62
CA ARG A 102 0.45 -11.56 -32.43
C ARG A 102 1.12 -11.04 -33.69
N SER A 103 2.32 -10.46 -33.55
CA SER A 103 3.10 -9.93 -34.68
C SER A 103 3.47 -11.02 -35.69
N ASN A 104 3.79 -12.22 -35.21
CA ASN A 104 4.09 -13.36 -36.08
C ASN A 104 2.84 -13.86 -36.81
N GLY A 105 1.72 -14.01 -36.10
CA GLY A 105 0.42 -14.38 -36.65
C GLY A 105 -0.06 -13.39 -37.72
N LEU A 106 0.06 -12.09 -37.47
CA LEU A 106 -0.27 -11.04 -38.44
C LEU A 106 0.58 -11.14 -39.72
N ARG A 107 1.90 -11.36 -39.60
CA ARG A 107 2.77 -11.56 -40.77
C ARG A 107 2.37 -12.79 -41.58
N ALA A 108 2.20 -13.93 -40.89
CA ALA A 108 1.83 -15.19 -41.54
C ALA A 108 0.45 -15.09 -42.19
N GLY A 109 -0.53 -14.49 -41.52
CA GLY A 109 -1.85 -14.22 -42.05
C GLY A 109 -1.81 -13.31 -43.28
N ARG A 110 -1.08 -12.20 -43.23
CA ARG A 110 -0.93 -11.28 -44.37
C ARG A 110 -0.32 -11.96 -45.59
N TRP A 111 0.62 -12.89 -45.39
CA TRP A 111 1.22 -13.66 -46.48
C TRP A 111 0.28 -14.73 -47.04
N ASN A 112 -0.20 -15.62 -46.19
CA ASN A 112 -0.96 -16.80 -46.60
C ASN A 112 -2.38 -16.44 -47.09
N LEU A 113 -3.00 -15.41 -46.49
CA LEU A 113 -4.35 -14.95 -46.83
C LEU A 113 -4.35 -13.75 -47.79
N ARG A 114 -3.21 -13.42 -48.43
CA ARG A 114 -3.04 -12.22 -49.28
C ARG A 114 -4.06 -12.04 -50.42
N ARG A 115 -4.67 -13.15 -50.87
CA ARG A 115 -5.67 -13.19 -51.95
C ARG A 115 -7.10 -13.18 -51.45
N ASP A 116 -7.32 -13.34 -50.15
CA ASP A 116 -8.64 -13.24 -49.53
C ASP A 116 -8.85 -11.81 -49.00
N ARG A 117 -9.79 -11.09 -49.63
CA ARG A 117 -10.08 -9.70 -49.27
C ARG A 117 -10.75 -9.58 -47.90
N ARG A 118 -11.56 -10.57 -47.48
CA ARG A 118 -12.25 -10.54 -46.19
C ARG A 118 -11.26 -10.80 -45.07
N ALA A 119 -10.43 -11.84 -45.19
CA ALA A 119 -9.40 -12.15 -44.21
C ALA A 119 -8.42 -10.98 -44.01
N ARG A 120 -8.07 -10.27 -45.08
CA ARG A 120 -7.24 -9.06 -44.98
C ARG A 120 -7.91 -7.95 -44.19
N ALA A 121 -9.20 -7.69 -44.41
CA ALA A 121 -9.93 -6.70 -43.64
C ALA A 121 -9.97 -7.08 -42.14
N THR A 122 -10.13 -8.36 -41.82
CA THR A 122 -10.03 -8.85 -40.43
C THR A 122 -8.64 -8.61 -39.83
N LEU A 123 -7.57 -8.93 -40.56
CA LEU A 123 -6.19 -8.66 -40.10
C LEU A 123 -5.90 -7.17 -39.88
N ASP A 124 -6.52 -6.29 -40.70
CA ASP A 124 -6.38 -4.84 -40.54
C ASP A 124 -7.09 -4.37 -39.26
N MET A 125 -8.31 -4.87 -38.97
CA MET A 125 -9.04 -4.54 -37.72
C MET A 125 -8.30 -5.00 -36.46
N ILE A 126 -7.70 -6.20 -36.47
CA ILE A 126 -6.87 -6.71 -35.37
C ILE A 126 -5.65 -5.79 -35.09
N THR A 127 -5.22 -4.98 -36.06
CA THR A 127 -4.06 -4.09 -35.89
C THR A 127 -4.45 -2.71 -35.31
N GLU A 128 -5.74 -2.37 -35.20
CA GLU A 128 -6.18 -1.02 -34.81
C GLU A 128 -6.21 -0.78 -33.28
N GLY A 129 -5.96 -1.80 -32.45
CA GLY A 129 -5.91 -1.73 -30.99
C GLY A 129 -4.47 -1.72 -30.42
N ASP A 130 -4.20 -0.83 -29.46
CA ASP A 130 -2.90 -0.67 -28.80
C ASP A 130 -2.95 -0.99 -27.29
N ASP A 131 -4.13 -1.28 -26.71
CA ASP A 131 -4.27 -1.56 -25.29
C ASP A 131 -4.08 -3.06 -24.96
N GLN A 132 -3.73 -3.37 -23.71
CA GLN A 132 -3.46 -4.75 -23.27
C GLN A 132 -4.69 -5.66 -23.27
N ASP A 133 -5.88 -5.08 -23.15
CA ASP A 133 -7.14 -5.82 -23.29
C ASP A 133 -7.41 -6.15 -24.77
N ASP A 134 -6.95 -5.31 -25.71
CA ASP A 134 -7.01 -5.59 -27.14
C ASP A 134 -6.12 -6.80 -27.49
N LEU A 135 -4.94 -6.92 -26.88
CA LEU A 135 -4.01 -8.04 -27.14
C LEU A 135 -4.62 -9.42 -26.84
N VAL A 136 -5.47 -9.55 -25.81
CA VAL A 136 -6.18 -10.81 -25.52
C VAL A 136 -7.15 -11.16 -26.66
N GLN A 137 -7.91 -10.17 -27.10
CA GLN A 137 -8.90 -10.32 -28.17
C GLN A 137 -8.21 -10.61 -29.51
N ASP A 138 -7.12 -9.91 -29.83
CA ASP A 138 -6.32 -10.10 -31.03
C ASP A 138 -5.81 -11.54 -31.16
N LEU A 139 -5.33 -12.13 -30.07
CA LEU A 139 -4.88 -13.52 -30.06
C LEU A 139 -6.02 -14.50 -30.35
N HIS A 140 -7.21 -14.27 -29.78
CA HIS A 140 -8.40 -15.07 -30.07
C HIS A 140 -8.85 -14.94 -31.53
N GLU A 141 -8.87 -13.71 -32.06
CA GLU A 141 -9.27 -13.42 -33.43
C GLU A 141 -8.28 -13.99 -34.44
N LEU A 142 -6.97 -13.88 -34.19
CA LEU A 142 -5.94 -14.49 -35.02
C LEU A 142 -6.02 -16.02 -35.00
N ALA A 143 -6.18 -16.64 -33.82
CA ALA A 143 -6.32 -18.09 -33.72
C ALA A 143 -7.54 -18.57 -34.54
N SER A 144 -8.68 -17.91 -34.38
CA SER A 144 -9.91 -18.24 -35.12
C SER A 144 -9.73 -18.03 -36.63
N LEU A 145 -9.10 -16.92 -37.05
CA LEU A 145 -8.85 -16.63 -38.45
C LEU A 145 -7.92 -17.66 -39.11
N VAL A 146 -6.89 -18.11 -38.39
CA VAL A 146 -5.98 -19.16 -38.88
C VAL A 146 -6.70 -20.51 -38.96
N ASP A 147 -7.49 -20.86 -37.94
CA ASP A 147 -8.25 -22.12 -37.89
C ASP A 147 -9.26 -22.22 -39.06
N ASP A 148 -10.03 -21.16 -39.29
CA ASP A 148 -10.99 -21.06 -40.40
C ASP A 148 -10.33 -21.18 -41.78
N ASN A 149 -9.01 -20.95 -41.88
CA ASN A 149 -8.26 -20.88 -43.13
C ASN A 149 -7.05 -21.83 -43.19
N LEU A 150 -7.02 -22.92 -42.40
CA LEU A 150 -5.87 -23.84 -42.31
C LEU A 150 -5.30 -24.29 -43.67
N ALA A 151 -6.17 -24.55 -44.65
CA ALA A 151 -5.76 -24.96 -45.99
C ALA A 151 -4.85 -23.93 -46.70
N ALA A 152 -5.02 -22.64 -46.41
CA ALA A 152 -4.19 -21.57 -46.98
C ALA A 152 -2.77 -21.55 -46.40
N PHE A 153 -2.56 -22.12 -45.20
CA PHE A 153 -1.26 -22.20 -44.52
C PHE A 153 -0.51 -23.51 -44.84
N ALA A 154 -1.16 -24.52 -45.43
CA ALA A 154 -0.57 -25.84 -45.65
C ALA A 154 0.73 -25.85 -46.49
N SER A 155 0.95 -24.84 -47.33
CA SER A 155 2.17 -24.71 -48.13
C SER A 155 3.30 -23.92 -47.46
N ASP A 156 3.04 -23.27 -46.33
CA ASP A 156 4.01 -22.46 -45.61
C ASP A 156 4.76 -23.29 -44.57
N GLN A 157 5.98 -23.70 -44.90
CA GLN A 157 6.82 -24.49 -43.99
C GLN A 157 7.48 -23.65 -42.89
N SER A 158 7.36 -22.31 -42.94
CA SER A 158 7.95 -21.40 -41.96
C SER A 158 7.00 -21.08 -40.80
N PHE A 159 5.73 -21.48 -40.89
CA PHE A 159 4.70 -21.17 -39.92
C PHE A 159 3.87 -22.43 -39.62
N ASP A 160 3.95 -22.90 -38.37
CA ASP A 160 3.12 -24.01 -37.90
C ASP A 160 1.78 -23.46 -37.39
N ALA A 161 0.75 -23.55 -38.23
CA ALA A 161 -0.58 -23.03 -37.92
C ALA A 161 -1.24 -23.73 -36.71
N SER A 162 -1.02 -25.04 -36.53
CA SER A 162 -1.63 -25.78 -35.41
C SER A 162 -1.01 -25.34 -34.09
N THR A 163 0.33 -25.31 -34.03
CA THR A 163 1.05 -24.86 -32.83
C THR A 163 0.73 -23.39 -32.51
N PHE A 164 0.63 -22.54 -33.54
CA PHE A 164 0.24 -21.14 -33.35
C PHE A 164 -1.14 -20.97 -32.69
N ILE A 165 -2.16 -21.73 -33.15
CA ILE A 165 -3.51 -21.65 -32.59
C ILE A 165 -3.50 -22.01 -31.11
N ASP A 166 -2.86 -23.13 -30.76
CA ASP A 166 -2.78 -23.60 -29.36
C ASP A 166 -2.06 -22.59 -28.48
N GLU A 167 -0.92 -22.05 -28.94
CA GLU A 167 -0.14 -21.05 -28.19
C GLU A 167 -0.90 -19.73 -28.04
N ALA A 168 -1.61 -19.27 -29.07
CA ALA A 168 -2.36 -18.02 -29.03
C ALA A 168 -3.51 -18.09 -28.01
N LEU A 169 -4.28 -19.18 -28.03
CA LEU A 169 -5.35 -19.40 -27.06
C LEU A 169 -4.82 -19.56 -25.63
N GLN A 170 -3.69 -20.26 -25.46
CA GLN A 170 -3.07 -20.40 -24.15
C GLN A 170 -2.59 -19.05 -23.60
N LEU A 171 -1.88 -18.25 -24.40
CA LEU A 171 -1.40 -16.93 -23.98
C LEU A 171 -2.55 -15.96 -23.72
N ALA A 172 -3.60 -15.96 -24.53
CA ALA A 172 -4.81 -15.16 -24.30
C ALA A 172 -5.43 -15.47 -22.93
N GLN A 173 -5.56 -16.76 -22.58
CA GLN A 173 -6.07 -17.18 -21.27
C GLN A 173 -5.16 -16.74 -20.12
N GLN A 174 -3.83 -16.86 -20.27
CA GLN A 174 -2.87 -16.43 -19.25
C GLN A 174 -2.92 -14.91 -19.04
N LEU A 175 -2.97 -14.14 -20.12
CA LEU A 175 -3.09 -12.68 -20.06
C LEU A 175 -4.41 -12.23 -19.44
N SER A 176 -5.53 -12.86 -19.80
CA SER A 176 -6.84 -12.57 -19.22
C SER A 176 -6.83 -12.72 -17.70
N THR A 177 -6.25 -13.82 -17.20
CA THR A 177 -6.08 -14.04 -15.75
C THR A 177 -5.19 -12.97 -15.12
N ALA A 178 -4.04 -12.65 -15.71
CA ALA A 178 -3.12 -11.63 -15.19
C ALA A 178 -3.76 -10.22 -15.17
N ASN A 179 -4.53 -9.86 -16.20
CA ASN A 179 -5.28 -8.61 -16.27
C ASN A 179 -6.34 -8.55 -15.17
N ALA A 180 -7.10 -9.63 -14.97
CA ALA A 180 -8.10 -9.72 -13.92
C ALA A 180 -7.48 -9.61 -12.52
N GLU A 181 -6.36 -10.28 -12.26
CA GLU A 181 -5.62 -10.18 -10.99
C GLU A 181 -5.08 -8.77 -10.76
N TYR A 182 -4.57 -8.12 -11.80
CA TYR A 182 -4.10 -6.73 -11.73
C TYR A 182 -5.25 -5.75 -11.47
N ALA A 183 -6.38 -5.91 -12.17
CA ALA A 183 -7.57 -5.08 -12.01
C ALA A 183 -8.28 -5.28 -10.66
N ALA A 184 -8.23 -6.50 -10.11
CA ALA A 184 -8.78 -6.79 -8.79
C ALA A 184 -7.96 -6.22 -7.63
N ARG A 185 -6.77 -5.66 -7.90
CA ARG A 185 -5.98 -4.96 -6.88
C ARG A 185 -6.75 -3.74 -6.39
N MET A 186 -6.73 -3.55 -5.09
CA MET A 186 -7.32 -2.39 -4.43
C MET A 186 -6.67 -1.10 -4.96
N SER A 187 -7.46 -0.06 -5.21
CA SER A 187 -6.91 1.22 -5.65
C SER A 187 -5.98 1.81 -4.58
N PRO A 188 -4.99 2.66 -4.96
CA PRO A 188 -4.12 3.31 -3.99
C PRO A 188 -4.88 4.04 -2.87
N ASP A 189 -6.00 4.67 -3.21
CA ASP A 189 -6.83 5.41 -2.26
C ASP A 189 -7.60 4.49 -1.32
N GLN A 190 -8.20 3.42 -1.85
CA GLN A 190 -8.89 2.42 -1.02
C GLN A 190 -7.91 1.72 -0.07
N ALA A 191 -6.71 1.36 -0.56
CA ALA A 191 -5.69 0.74 0.27
C ALA A 191 -5.14 1.72 1.32
N LYS A 192 -5.09 3.02 0.99
CA LYS A 192 -4.70 4.06 1.93
C LYS A 192 -5.73 4.22 3.05
N ASP A 193 -7.02 4.30 2.71
CA ASP A 193 -8.11 4.40 3.68
C ASP A 193 -8.12 3.20 4.64
N LEU A 194 -7.99 1.98 4.12
CA LEU A 194 -7.90 0.78 4.94
C LEU A 194 -6.70 0.82 5.91
N ARG A 195 -5.55 1.33 5.44
CA ARG A 195 -4.35 1.51 6.25
C ARG A 195 -4.53 2.58 7.33
N ASP A 196 -5.17 3.71 7.00
CA ASP A 196 -5.43 4.79 7.96
C ASP A 196 -6.46 4.35 9.03
N ARG A 197 -7.49 3.57 8.66
CA ARG A 197 -8.43 2.93 9.61
C ARG A 197 -7.73 1.96 10.56
N ALA A 198 -6.90 1.06 10.01
CA ALA A 198 -6.14 0.11 10.81
C ALA A 198 -5.13 0.79 11.74
N PHE A 199 -4.54 1.89 11.28
CA PHE A 199 -3.68 2.73 12.11
C PHE A 199 -4.46 3.44 13.22
N THR A 200 -5.61 4.05 12.92
CA THR A 200 -6.47 4.74 13.89
C THR A 200 -6.81 3.82 15.07
N LEU A 201 -7.29 2.60 14.79
CA LEU A 201 -7.59 1.61 15.83
C LEU A 201 -6.34 1.24 16.66
N LEU A 202 -5.20 1.08 16.00
CA LEU A 202 -3.95 0.75 16.69
C LEU A 202 -3.48 1.90 17.59
N ASP A 203 -3.56 3.14 17.11
CA ASP A 203 -3.14 4.32 17.84
C ASP A 203 -3.98 4.54 19.10
N ASP A 204 -5.31 4.37 19.00
CA ASP A 204 -6.22 4.42 20.13
C ASP A 204 -5.85 3.40 21.22
N LEU A 205 -5.63 2.14 20.81
CA LEU A 205 -5.24 1.06 21.73
C LEU A 205 -3.88 1.34 22.38
N VAL A 206 -2.91 1.78 21.58
CA VAL A 206 -1.56 2.09 22.08
C VAL A 206 -1.59 3.29 23.02
N GLY A 207 -2.37 4.33 22.70
CA GLY A 207 -2.56 5.53 23.52
C GLY A 207 -3.13 5.19 24.89
N GLU A 208 -4.26 4.49 24.92
CA GLU A 208 -4.93 4.08 26.16
C GLU A 208 -4.03 3.20 27.03
N LEU A 209 -3.38 2.18 26.44
CA LEU A 209 -2.49 1.29 27.19
C LEU A 209 -1.24 2.01 27.73
N ARG A 210 -0.72 2.99 26.98
CA ARG A 210 0.38 3.83 27.46
C ARG A 210 -0.04 4.72 28.62
N GLU A 211 -1.23 5.33 28.57
CA GLU A 211 -1.73 6.12 29.70
C GLU A 211 -1.98 5.26 30.93
N ALA A 212 -2.67 4.13 30.78
CA ALA A 212 -2.94 3.21 31.87
C ALA A 212 -1.64 2.66 32.48
N GLY A 213 -0.65 2.31 31.66
CA GLY A 213 0.66 1.89 32.15
C GLY A 213 1.42 3.00 32.87
N ARG A 214 1.33 4.24 32.39
CA ARG A 214 1.93 5.39 33.09
C ARG A 214 1.32 5.62 34.46
N TYR A 215 0.00 5.54 34.54
CA TYR A 215 -0.74 5.69 35.79
C TYR A 215 -0.47 4.52 36.76
N ALA A 216 -0.57 3.29 36.28
CA ALA A 216 -0.34 2.08 37.07
C ALA A 216 1.07 2.04 37.70
N TYR A 217 2.08 2.54 36.99
CA TYR A 217 3.48 2.55 37.42
C TYR A 217 3.98 3.96 37.78
N HIS A 218 3.12 4.86 38.26
CA HIS A 218 3.51 6.24 38.56
C HIS A 218 4.72 6.36 39.50
N ASP A 219 4.85 5.47 40.49
CA ASP A 219 5.97 5.41 41.44
C ASP A 219 7.23 4.69 40.91
N ASP A 220 7.09 3.85 39.88
CA ASP A 220 8.21 3.13 39.27
C ASP A 220 8.65 3.84 37.99
N LYS A 221 9.59 4.79 38.13
CA LYS A 221 10.12 5.58 37.02
C LYS A 221 10.68 4.70 35.88
N ALA A 222 11.28 3.57 36.20
CA ALA A 222 11.89 2.68 35.20
C ALA A 222 10.82 1.96 34.38
N MET A 223 9.77 1.44 35.04
CA MET A 223 8.67 0.78 34.36
C MET A 223 7.78 1.78 33.60
N ARG A 224 7.49 2.93 34.21
CA ARG A 224 6.72 4.02 33.58
C ARG A 224 7.32 4.44 32.25
N ARG A 225 8.66 4.50 32.14
CA ARG A 225 9.37 4.81 30.89
C ARG A 225 9.07 3.81 29.77
N LYS A 226 8.78 2.54 30.07
CA LYS A 226 8.43 1.53 29.05
C LYS A 226 7.06 1.76 28.41
N PHE A 227 6.21 2.57 29.04
CA PHE A 227 4.92 3.03 28.51
C PHE A 227 5.01 4.41 27.83
N THR A 228 6.20 4.78 27.34
CA THR A 228 6.42 6.01 26.57
C THR A 228 7.06 5.70 25.22
N SER A 229 6.70 6.46 24.19
CA SER A 229 7.33 6.33 22.87
C SER A 229 8.83 6.62 22.97
N ALA A 230 9.65 5.71 22.46
CA ALA A 230 11.09 5.90 22.38
C ALA A 230 11.47 6.83 21.23
N TYR A 231 10.67 6.86 20.16
CA TYR A 231 10.82 7.78 19.04
C TYR A 231 10.72 9.24 19.47
N TRP A 232 9.59 9.61 20.10
CA TRP A 232 9.36 11.00 20.52
C TRP A 232 10.33 11.45 21.62
N ARG A 233 10.74 10.55 22.53
CA ARG A 233 11.77 10.87 23.53
C ARG A 233 13.13 11.22 22.93
N ARG A 234 13.47 10.66 21.77
CA ARG A 234 14.72 10.99 21.07
C ARG A 234 14.57 12.30 20.31
N HIS A 235 13.49 12.44 19.53
CA HIS A 235 13.26 13.63 18.71
C HIS A 235 13.06 14.91 19.55
N ASN A 236 12.37 14.83 20.69
CA ASN A 236 12.19 15.98 21.59
C ASN A 236 13.46 16.33 22.39
N HIS A 237 14.48 15.46 22.40
CA HIS A 237 15.78 15.76 23.01
C HIS A 237 16.76 16.36 21.98
N ASP A 238 16.47 16.18 20.69
CA ASP A 238 17.28 16.66 19.57
C ASP A 238 16.76 17.99 18.98
N GLU A 239 15.59 18.49 19.43
CA GLU A 239 15.22 19.89 19.21
C GLU A 239 16.20 20.79 19.99
N PRO A 240 16.97 21.67 19.32
CA PRO A 240 17.77 22.65 20.04
C PRO A 240 16.79 23.50 20.85
N LEU A 241 17.06 23.66 22.14
CA LEU A 241 16.48 24.72 22.95
C LEU A 241 16.54 25.99 22.10
N SER A 242 15.39 26.47 21.61
CA SER A 242 15.33 27.77 20.96
C SER A 242 15.93 28.75 21.96
N ASP A 243 17.07 29.35 21.61
CA ASP A 243 17.69 30.38 22.44
C ASP A 243 16.59 31.37 22.86
N PRO A 244 16.50 31.75 24.15
CA PRO A 244 15.54 32.76 24.56
C PRO A 244 15.73 33.98 23.65
N PRO A 245 14.64 34.62 23.20
CA PRO A 245 14.74 35.71 22.24
C PRO A 245 15.75 36.72 22.76
N MET A 246 16.80 36.96 21.96
CA MET A 246 17.78 37.99 22.25
C MET A 246 17.03 39.31 22.48
N PRO A 247 17.35 40.07 23.53
CA PRO A 247 16.73 41.36 23.75
C PRO A 247 16.94 42.21 22.50
N THR A 248 15.84 42.68 21.92
CA THR A 248 15.86 43.54 20.75
C THR A 248 16.47 44.89 21.11
N ALA A 249 17.15 45.51 20.16
CA ALA A 249 17.88 46.79 20.33
C ALA A 249 17.01 47.99 20.77
N ASP A 250 15.70 47.79 20.97
CA ASP A 250 14.79 48.80 21.55
C ASP A 250 14.88 48.88 23.09
N ASP A 251 15.57 47.95 23.77
CA ASP A 251 15.79 48.02 25.23
C ASP A 251 16.97 48.92 25.63
N VAL A 252 17.56 49.68 24.69
CA VAL A 252 18.67 50.61 24.97
C VAL A 252 18.34 52.02 24.43
N ASN A 253 17.23 52.61 24.88
CA ASN A 253 17.13 54.08 24.88
C ASN A 253 16.04 54.60 25.82
N ASP A 254 16.31 54.63 27.12
CA ASP A 254 15.62 55.55 28.03
C ASP A 254 16.64 56.06 29.05
N GLY A 255 17.16 57.26 28.81
CA GLY A 255 18.12 57.89 29.71
C GLY A 255 19.00 58.95 29.04
N VAL A 256 18.40 59.92 28.35
CA VAL A 256 19.07 61.22 28.13
C VAL A 256 18.30 62.25 28.93
N ASP A 257 18.86 62.62 30.07
CA ASP A 257 18.41 63.71 30.95
C ASP A 257 18.30 65.03 30.15
N GLU A 258 17.09 65.58 30.12
CA GLU A 258 16.85 66.99 29.83
C GLU A 258 17.26 67.83 31.05
N PRO A 259 18.06 68.90 30.91
CA PRO A 259 18.45 69.73 32.04
C PRO A 259 17.29 70.63 32.46
N ALA A 260 16.80 70.43 33.69
CA ALA A 260 15.86 71.33 34.34
C ALA A 260 16.49 72.72 34.52
N ALA A 261 15.93 73.70 33.83
CA ALA A 261 15.99 75.09 34.23
C ALA A 261 14.98 75.30 35.35
N ASP A 262 15.40 75.92 36.46
CA ASP A 262 14.47 76.52 37.41
C ASP A 262 14.83 77.99 37.70
N PRO A 263 13.81 78.82 38.02
CA PRO A 263 13.89 80.28 38.01
C PRO A 263 14.05 80.91 39.41
N VAL A 264 14.58 82.15 39.40
CA VAL A 264 14.59 83.23 40.43
C VAL A 264 14.75 82.84 41.90
#